data_AF-A0A437CVD9-F1
#
_entry.id   AF-A0A437CVD9-F1
#
_cell.length_a   1.000
_cell.length_b   1.000
_cell.length_c   1.000
_cell.angle_alpha   90.00
_cell.angle_beta   90.00
_cell.angle_gamma   90.00
#
_symmetry.space_group_name_H-M   'P 1'
#
loop_
_entity.id
_entity.type
_entity.pdbx_description
1 polymer ?
#
loop_
_entity_poly.entity_id
_entity_poly.type
_entity_poly.pdbx_seq_one_letter_code
_entity_poly.pdbx_strand_id
1 'polypeptide(L)'
;MSKDYQMKAAINQKMIEMGERERLKELLRAKLVESGWKDQLKAHCKDVIREKGLEHVTVEDLVTEVTPKGRALVPDSVKKELLQRIRAFLAQHAALGFWLTPIHSPGFSKSTFSGLKCAAAEERSR
;
A
#
# COMPACT_ATOMS: atom_id res chain seq x y z
N MET A 1 8.67 0.57 21.91
CA MET A 1 8.01 0.29 20.61
C MET A 1 6.87 -0.68 20.85
N SER A 2 5.64 -0.34 20.44
CA SER A 2 4.47 -1.22 20.62
C SER A 2 4.52 -2.42 19.66
N LYS A 3 3.93 -3.56 20.06
CA LYS A 3 3.78 -4.76 19.20
C LYS A 3 3.06 -4.43 17.88
N ASP A 4 2.09 -3.51 17.92
CA ASP A 4 1.37 -3.07 16.71
C ASP A 4 2.27 -2.36 15.72
N TYR A 5 3.25 -1.60 16.23
CA TYR A 5 4.21 -0.89 15.39
C TYR A 5 5.13 -1.89 14.67
N GLN A 6 5.63 -2.90 15.40
CA GLN A 6 6.46 -3.96 14.84
C GLN A 6 5.69 -4.76 13.78
N MET A 7 4.42 -5.08 14.04
CA MET A 7 3.57 -5.79 13.07
C MET A 7 3.35 -4.96 11.80
N LYS A 8 3.01 -3.68 11.94
CA LYS A 8 2.87 -2.76 10.79
C LYS A 8 4.15 -2.63 9.97
N ALA A 9 5.30 -2.54 10.63
CA ALA A 9 6.60 -2.45 9.97
C ALA A 9 6.90 -3.73 9.16
N ALA A 10 6.70 -4.91 9.74
CA ALA A 10 6.89 -6.19 9.06
C ALA A 10 5.98 -6.34 7.83
N ILE A 11 4.70 -5.96 7.97
CA ILE A 11 3.75 -5.96 6.85
C ILE A 11 4.22 -5.03 5.74
N ASN A 12 4.59 -3.79 6.07
CA ASN A 12 5.05 -2.80 5.09
C ASN A 12 6.29 -3.27 4.35
N GLN A 13 7.26 -3.87 5.06
CA GLN A 13 8.47 -4.43 4.48
C GLN A 13 8.13 -5.54 3.46
N LYS A 14 7.22 -6.45 3.83
CA LYS A 14 6.77 -7.53 2.95
C LYS A 14 6.06 -7.02 1.69
N MET A 15 5.22 -5.99 1.84
CA MET A 15 4.55 -5.33 0.71
C MET A 15 5.53 -4.66 -0.26
N ILE A 16 6.66 -4.13 0.25
CA ILE A 16 7.73 -3.57 -0.58
C ILE A 16 8.45 -4.69 -1.34
N GLU A 17 8.90 -5.73 -0.64
CA GLU A 17 9.64 -6.85 -1.23
C GLU A 17 8.87 -7.56 -2.35
N MET A 18 7.56 -7.70 -2.20
CA MET A 18 6.71 -8.38 -3.19
C MET A 18 6.18 -7.43 -4.28
N GLY A 19 6.63 -6.17 -4.26
CA GLY A 19 6.24 -5.13 -5.23
C GLY A 19 4.78 -4.67 -5.11
N GLU A 20 4.04 -5.13 -4.10
CA GLU A 20 2.63 -4.77 -3.92
C GLU A 20 2.47 -3.29 -3.62
N ARG A 21 3.43 -2.69 -2.90
CA ARG A 21 3.41 -1.25 -2.63
C ARG A 21 3.42 -0.42 -3.92
N GLU A 22 4.21 -0.81 -4.92
CA GLU A 22 4.27 -0.08 -6.20
C GLU A 22 2.99 -0.32 -7.03
N ARG A 23 2.46 -1.55 -7.02
CA ARG A 23 1.17 -1.86 -7.66
C ARG A 23 0.01 -1.04 -7.07
N LEU A 24 -0.04 -0.91 -5.74
CA LEU A 24 -1.05 -0.09 -5.05
C LEU A 24 -0.89 1.39 -5.34
N LYS A 25 0.35 1.88 -5.45
CA LYS A 25 0.65 3.27 -5.81
C LYS A 25 0.20 3.59 -7.23
N GLU A 26 0.45 2.71 -8.18
CA GLU A 26 -0.01 2.87 -9.57
C GLU A 26 -1.55 2.83 -9.65
N LEU A 27 -2.18 1.87 -8.95
CA LEU A 27 -3.64 1.80 -8.86
C LEU A 27 -4.23 3.10 -8.28
N LEU A 28 -3.67 3.61 -7.18
CA LEU A 28 -4.10 4.89 -6.60
C LEU A 28 -3.96 6.02 -7.63
N ARG A 29 -2.83 6.10 -8.34
CA ARG A 29 -2.60 7.13 -9.36
C ARG A 29 -3.65 7.08 -10.47
N ALA A 30 -3.92 5.89 -11.01
CA ALA A 30 -4.95 5.69 -12.03
C ALA A 30 -6.32 6.13 -11.53
N LYS A 31 -6.74 5.69 -10.34
CA LYS A 31 -8.04 6.01 -9.75
C LYS A 31 -8.21 7.49 -9.43
N LEU A 32 -7.15 8.18 -9.01
CA LEU A 32 -7.18 9.63 -8.80
C LEU A 32 -7.29 10.41 -10.12
N VAL A 33 -6.76 9.88 -11.22
CA VAL A 33 -6.97 10.48 -12.55
C VAL A 33 -8.40 10.22 -13.02
N GLU A 34 -8.87 8.97 -12.95
CA GLU A 34 -10.23 8.57 -13.38
C GLU A 34 -11.34 9.29 -12.61
N SER A 35 -11.16 9.53 -11.32
CA SER A 35 -12.12 10.27 -10.49
C SER A 35 -12.08 11.79 -10.69
N GLY A 36 -11.18 12.29 -11.54
CA GLY A 36 -10.98 13.73 -11.76
C GLY A 36 -10.31 14.46 -10.60
N TRP A 37 -9.80 13.75 -9.59
CA TRP A 37 -9.12 14.35 -8.43
C TRP A 37 -7.93 15.22 -8.85
N LYS A 38 -7.14 14.74 -9.81
CA LYS A 38 -5.95 15.47 -10.30
C LYS A 38 -6.34 16.81 -10.92
N ASP A 39 -7.42 16.84 -11.70
CA ASP A 39 -7.87 18.06 -12.39
C ASP A 39 -8.50 19.05 -11.41
N GLN A 40 -9.29 18.57 -10.45
CA GLN A 40 -9.84 19.40 -9.37
C GLN A 40 -8.73 20.04 -8.53
N LEU A 41 -7.70 19.26 -8.17
CA LEU A 41 -6.58 19.79 -7.39
C LEU A 41 -5.77 20.81 -8.21
N LYS A 42 -5.56 20.54 -9.50
CA LYS A 42 -4.88 21.49 -10.40
C LYS A 42 -5.67 22.79 -10.57
N ALA A 43 -7.00 22.73 -10.67
CA ALA A 43 -7.86 23.92 -10.71
C ALA A 43 -7.70 24.73 -9.43
N HIS A 44 -7.77 24.07 -8.27
CA HIS A 44 -7.58 24.73 -6.98
C HIS A 44 -6.20 25.38 -6.82
N CYS A 45 -5.12 24.72 -7.28
CA CYS A 45 -3.78 25.34 -7.29
C CYS A 45 -3.77 26.65 -8.10
N LYS A 46 -4.45 26.69 -9.26
CA LYS A 46 -4.52 27.91 -10.08
C LYS A 46 -5.29 29.02 -9.38
N ASP A 47 -6.35 28.68 -8.66
CA ASP A 47 -7.15 29.65 -7.91
C ASP A 47 -6.31 30.28 -6.78
N VAL A 48 -5.58 29.46 -6.02
CA VAL A 48 -4.66 29.94 -4.97
C VAL A 48 -3.58 30.86 -5.53
N ILE A 49 -2.96 30.49 -6.65
CA ILE A 49 -1.94 31.33 -7.31
C ILE A 49 -2.54 32.66 -7.79
N ARG A 50 -3.76 32.64 -8.32
CA ARG A 50 -4.44 33.86 -8.79
C ARG A 50 -4.81 34.79 -7.63
N GLU A 51 -5.22 34.24 -6.49
CA GLU A 51 -5.61 35.02 -5.31
C GLU A 51 -4.40 35.64 -4.60
N LYS A 52 -3.30 34.89 -4.45
CA LYS A 52 -2.10 35.34 -3.74
C LYS A 52 -1.14 36.14 -4.63
N GLY A 53 -1.20 35.94 -5.95
CA GLY A 53 -0.25 36.51 -6.91
C GLY A 53 1.00 35.64 -7.06
N LEU A 54 1.48 35.52 -8.29
CA LEU A 54 2.56 34.60 -8.66
C LEU A 54 3.90 34.94 -7.99
N GLU A 55 4.12 36.21 -7.66
CA GLU A 55 5.34 36.72 -7.00
C GLU A 55 5.37 36.45 -5.49
N HIS A 56 4.23 36.10 -4.89
CA HIS A 56 4.08 35.94 -3.43
C HIS A 56 3.88 34.48 -3.00
N VAL A 57 4.00 33.51 -3.90
CA VAL A 57 3.73 32.10 -3.61
C VAL A 57 4.96 31.25 -3.91
N THR A 58 5.52 30.64 -2.86
CA THR A 58 6.50 29.56 -3.04
C THR A 58 5.80 28.23 -3.28
N VAL A 59 6.55 27.25 -3.78
CA VAL A 59 6.04 25.88 -3.95
C VAL A 59 5.62 25.28 -2.59
N GLU A 60 6.37 25.58 -1.52
CA GLU A 60 6.12 25.09 -0.17
C GLU A 60 4.84 25.67 0.41
N ASP A 61 4.59 26.97 0.22
CA ASP A 61 3.33 27.62 0.61
C ASP A 61 2.16 27.01 -0.15
N LEU A 62 2.32 26.82 -1.46
CA LEU A 62 1.28 26.22 -2.29
C LEU A 62 0.96 24.79 -1.85
N VAL A 63 1.98 23.96 -1.58
CA VAL A 63 1.80 22.60 -1.06
C VAL A 63 1.06 22.62 0.28
N THR A 64 1.45 23.51 1.18
CA THR A 64 0.82 23.64 2.50
C THR A 64 -0.66 24.01 2.37
N GLU A 65 -0.99 24.92 1.46
CA GLU A 65 -2.38 25.36 1.22
C GLU A 65 -3.24 24.28 0.56
N VAL A 66 -2.73 23.61 -0.48
CA VAL A 66 -3.54 22.70 -1.30
C VAL A 66 -3.60 21.28 -0.73
N THR A 67 -2.68 20.89 0.16
CA THR A 67 -2.63 19.54 0.75
C THR A 67 -3.90 19.18 1.52
N PRO A 68 -4.46 20.02 2.41
CA PRO A 68 -5.72 19.72 3.10
C PRO A 68 -6.87 19.46 2.12
N LYS A 69 -7.01 20.30 1.08
CA LYS A 69 -8.03 20.12 0.04
C LYS A 69 -7.81 18.84 -0.76
N GLY A 70 -6.56 18.58 -1.17
CA GLY A 70 -6.18 17.35 -1.86
C GLY A 70 -6.56 16.11 -1.06
N ARG A 71 -6.31 16.07 0.25
CA ARG A 71 -6.70 14.94 1.10
C ARG A 71 -8.21 14.78 1.23
N ALA A 72 -8.95 15.89 1.33
CA ALA A 72 -10.41 15.88 1.44
C ALA A 72 -11.10 15.41 0.15
N LEU A 73 -10.53 15.73 -1.01
CA LEU A 73 -11.08 15.36 -2.32
C LEU A 73 -10.92 13.88 -2.68
N VAL A 74 -10.11 13.11 -1.95
CA VAL A 74 -9.91 11.68 -2.25
C VAL A 74 -11.23 10.93 -2.01
N PRO A 75 -11.84 10.33 -3.05
CA PRO A 75 -13.13 9.65 -2.89
C PRO A 75 -13.02 8.43 -1.99
N ASP A 76 -14.07 8.17 -1.21
CA ASP A 76 -14.10 7.00 -0.31
C ASP A 76 -14.14 5.68 -1.07
N SER A 77 -14.64 5.67 -2.31
CA SER A 77 -14.56 4.51 -3.21
C SER A 77 -13.11 4.09 -3.45
N VAL A 78 -12.22 5.05 -3.74
CA VAL A 78 -10.79 4.80 -3.95
C VAL A 78 -10.12 4.25 -2.70
N LYS A 79 -10.42 4.85 -1.52
CA LYS A 79 -9.92 4.36 -0.23
C LYS A 79 -10.38 2.93 0.05
N LYS A 80 -11.65 2.63 -0.20
CA LYS A 80 -12.24 1.30 -0.02
C LYS A 80 -11.59 0.26 -0.94
N GLU A 81 -11.37 0.61 -2.21
CA GLU A 81 -10.73 -0.28 -3.19
C GLU A 81 -9.28 -0.63 -2.79
N LEU A 82 -8.49 0.37 -2.39
CA LEU A 82 -7.13 0.13 -1.89
C LEU A 82 -7.12 -0.74 -0.63
N LEU A 83 -8.02 -0.46 0.32
CA LEU A 83 -8.13 -1.23 1.55
C LEU A 83 -8.52 -2.69 1.27
N GLN A 84 -9.44 -2.92 0.33
CA GLN A 84 -9.80 -4.26 -0.14
C GLN A 84 -8.59 -4.99 -0.73
N ARG A 85 -7.78 -4.31 -1.55
CA ARG A 85 -6.59 -4.91 -2.15
C ARG A 85 -5.52 -5.28 -1.11
N ILE A 86 -5.29 -4.40 -0.13
CA ILE A 86 -4.40 -4.68 1.01
C ILE A 86 -4.90 -5.89 1.80
N ARG A 87 -6.20 -5.96 2.12
CA ARG A 87 -6.79 -7.10 2.84
C ARG A 87 -6.65 -8.41 2.05
N ALA A 88 -6.90 -8.38 0.74
CA ALA A 88 -6.76 -9.54 -0.13
C ALA A 88 -5.31 -10.04 -0.16
N PHE A 89 -4.35 -9.13 -0.28
CA PHE A 89 -2.93 -9.46 -0.21
C PHE A 89 -2.57 -10.10 1.13
N LEU A 90 -2.96 -9.49 2.25
CA LEU A 90 -2.67 -10.04 3.57
C LEU A 90 -3.30 -11.43 3.77
N ALA A 91 -4.54 -11.64 3.32
CA ALA A 91 -5.20 -12.94 3.41
C ALA A 91 -4.49 -14.03 2.58
N GLN A 92 -4.09 -13.70 1.34
CA GLN A 92 -3.35 -14.62 0.47
C GLN A 92 -2.01 -15.03 1.07
N HIS A 93 -1.28 -14.07 1.65
CA HIS A 93 0.05 -14.35 2.22
C HIS A 93 0.00 -14.89 3.66
N ALA A 94 -1.10 -14.67 4.40
CA ALA A 94 -1.36 -15.33 5.68
C ALA A 94 -1.65 -16.83 5.54
N ALA A 95 -2.41 -17.21 4.51
CA ALA A 95 -2.76 -18.61 4.24
C ALA A 95 -1.57 -19.46 3.78
N LEU A 96 -0.53 -18.85 3.20
CA LEU A 96 0.63 -19.56 2.63
C LEU A 96 1.72 -19.91 3.65
N GLY A 97 1.50 -19.72 4.96
CA GLY A 97 2.51 -19.98 6.00
C GLY A 97 3.77 -19.11 5.87
N PHE A 98 3.77 -18.13 4.97
CA PHE A 98 4.95 -17.34 4.58
C PHE A 98 5.42 -16.39 5.69
N TRP A 99 4.59 -16.14 6.70
CA TRP A 99 4.96 -15.38 7.90
C TRP A 99 5.87 -16.16 8.87
N LEU A 100 6.07 -17.47 8.65
CA LEU A 100 6.89 -18.34 9.53
C LEU A 100 8.32 -18.57 9.03
N THR A 101 8.73 -18.05 7.87
CA THR A 101 10.14 -18.17 7.44
C THR A 101 10.94 -16.96 7.91
N PRO A 102 11.92 -17.14 8.83
CA PRO A 102 12.81 -16.07 9.23
C PRO A 102 13.62 -15.59 8.01
N ILE A 103 13.58 -14.30 7.75
CA ILE A 103 14.46 -13.65 6.78
C ILE A 103 15.88 -13.68 7.37
N HIS A 104 16.76 -14.48 6.76
CA HIS A 104 18.22 -14.55 6.93
C HIS A 104 18.78 -15.11 8.27
N SER A 105 19.18 -16.39 8.26
CA SER A 105 20.27 -16.92 9.10
C SER A 105 21.36 -17.50 8.19
N PRO A 106 22.57 -16.91 8.11
CA PRO A 106 23.69 -17.57 7.47
C PRO A 106 24.28 -18.58 8.48
N GLY A 107 23.87 -19.84 8.36
CA GLY A 107 24.43 -20.92 9.18
C GLY A 107 23.38 -21.89 9.71
N PHE A 108 22.71 -22.62 8.81
CA PHE A 108 22.05 -23.86 9.21
C PHE A 108 22.45 -24.97 8.25
N SER A 109 23.19 -25.94 8.79
CA SER A 109 23.73 -27.09 8.09
C SER A 109 22.61 -27.97 7.55
N LYS A 110 22.76 -28.42 6.29
CA LYS A 110 21.87 -29.40 5.66
C LYS A 110 22.06 -30.75 6.34
N SER A 111 21.31 -31.03 7.40
CA SER A 111 21.11 -32.40 7.86
C SER A 111 19.73 -32.53 8.47
N THR A 112 19.00 -33.56 8.03
CA THR A 112 17.69 -34.01 8.49
C THR A 112 16.48 -33.14 8.16
N PHE A 113 15.96 -33.29 6.94
CA PHE A 113 14.51 -33.30 6.74
C PHE A 113 14.14 -34.41 5.76
N SER A 114 14.28 -35.65 6.24
CA SER A 114 13.54 -36.79 5.71
C SER A 114 12.19 -36.83 6.41
N GLY A 115 11.12 -36.58 5.67
CA GLY A 115 9.77 -36.99 6.06
C GLY A 115 8.82 -35.88 6.46
N LEU A 116 8.30 -35.15 5.47
CA LEU A 116 6.88 -34.73 5.44
C LEU A 116 6.51 -34.49 3.97
N LYS A 117 6.26 -35.59 3.25
CA LYS A 117 5.39 -35.61 2.07
C LYS A 117 4.01 -36.10 2.54
N CYS A 118 2.98 -35.58 1.89
CA CYS A 118 1.59 -36.06 1.90
C CYS A 118 0.72 -35.64 3.08
N ALA A 119 -0.04 -34.54 2.90
CA ALA A 119 -1.45 -34.43 3.33
C ALA A 119 -2.03 -33.08 2.88
N ALA A 120 -2.24 -32.89 1.57
CA ALA A 120 -3.06 -31.79 1.06
C ALA A 120 -3.47 -32.03 -0.41
N ALA A 121 -4.07 -33.18 -0.67
CA ALA A 121 -4.91 -33.43 -1.84
C ALA A 121 -5.84 -34.58 -1.46
N GLU A 122 -7.08 -34.54 -1.94
CA GLU A 122 -8.14 -35.55 -1.73
C GLU A 122 -8.99 -35.37 -0.45
N GLU A 123 -9.93 -34.41 -0.47
CA GLU A 123 -11.29 -34.65 0.05
C GLU A 123 -12.23 -33.56 -0.50
N ARG A 124 -12.49 -33.61 -1.82
CA ARG A 124 -13.61 -32.91 -2.44
C ARG A 124 -14.31 -33.90 -3.38
N SER A 125 -15.52 -34.28 -3.00
CA SER A 125 -16.49 -35.13 -3.70
C SER A 125 -16.30 -36.65 -3.61
N ARG A 126 -16.84 -37.25 -2.55
CA ARG A 126 -18.11 -38.02 -2.63
C ARG A 126 -18.68 -38.28 -1.24
#